data_AF-A0A7C6PN98-F1
#
_entry.id   AF-A0A7C6PN98-F1
#
_cell.length_a   1.000
_cell.length_b   1.000
_cell.length_c   1.000
_cell.angle_alpha   90.00
_cell.angle_beta   90.00
_cell.angle_gamma   90.00
#
_symmetry.space_group_name_H-M   'P 1'
#
loop_
_entity.id
_entity.type
_entity.pdbx_description
1 polymer ?
#
loop_
_entity_poly.entity_id
_entity_poly.type
_entity_poly.pdbx_seq_one_letter_code
_entity_poly.pdbx_strand_id
1 'polypeptide(L)'
;MLFNWQNFLNLSVQLASGVSEAEWRSAISRAYYAVYHISRRFACSQAYSEPAHGRHQALIKWFKCCAEREYKVLGMGIERLYVKRLIADYNDKQAVAKKDAEAAINEAKLLLARLRGLSSV
;
A
#
# COMPACT_ATOMS: atom_id res chain seq x y z
N MET A 1 -8.41 13.91 16.78
CA MET A 1 -8.59 12.54 16.29
C MET A 1 -7.48 12.22 15.28
N LEU A 2 -6.91 11.01 15.32
CA LEU A 2 -5.96 10.57 14.30
C LEU A 2 -6.72 10.09 13.06
N PHE A 3 -6.20 10.36 11.87
CA PHE A 3 -6.78 9.90 10.61
C PHE A 3 -6.80 8.36 10.54
N ASN A 4 -7.95 7.78 10.16
CA ASN A 4 -8.07 6.34 9.92
C ASN A 4 -7.63 6.01 8.48
N TRP A 5 -6.42 5.49 8.33
CA TRP A 5 -5.84 5.12 7.03
C TRP A 5 -6.65 4.06 6.26
N GLN A 6 -7.50 3.27 6.93
CA GLN A 6 -8.43 2.34 6.28
C GLN A 6 -9.42 3.08 5.37
N ASN A 7 -9.72 4.35 5.65
CA ASN A 7 -10.61 5.17 4.83
C ASN A 7 -10.06 5.38 3.41
N PHE A 8 -8.74 5.35 3.22
CA PHE A 8 -8.17 5.40 1.87
C PHE A 8 -8.42 4.13 1.06
N LEU A 9 -8.48 2.96 1.68
CA LEU A 9 -8.90 1.76 0.95
C LEU A 9 -10.38 1.87 0.55
N ASN A 10 -11.24 2.38 1.43
CA ASN A 10 -12.66 2.57 1.10
C ASN A 10 -12.83 3.56 -0.06
N LEU A 11 -12.11 4.69 -0.01
CA LEU A 11 -12.09 5.67 -1.08
C LEU A 11 -11.54 5.08 -2.40
N SER A 12 -10.52 4.23 -2.34
CA SER A 12 -10.00 3.58 -3.55
C SER A 12 -11.06 2.72 -4.26
N VAL A 13 -11.92 2.02 -3.51
CA VAL A 13 -13.03 1.23 -4.09
C VAL A 13 -14.05 2.12 -4.78
N GLN A 14 -14.37 3.27 -4.19
CA GLN A 14 -15.27 4.26 -4.80
C GLN A 14 -14.69 4.79 -6.11
N LEU A 15 -13.43 5.24 -6.09
CA LEU A 15 -12.74 5.79 -7.26
C LEU A 15 -12.55 4.78 -8.39
N ALA A 16 -12.31 3.50 -8.08
CA ALA A 16 -12.22 2.45 -9.09
C ALA A 16 -13.54 2.23 -9.85
N SER A 17 -14.67 2.66 -9.30
CA SER A 17 -15.96 2.62 -9.99
C SER A 17 -16.18 3.82 -10.93
N GLY A 18 -15.28 4.80 -10.91
CA GLY A 18 -15.28 5.93 -11.83
C GLY A 18 -15.03 5.53 -13.28
N VAL A 19 -15.08 6.53 -14.17
CA VAL A 19 -15.02 6.35 -15.63
C VAL A 19 -13.78 6.98 -16.27
N SER A 20 -12.93 7.63 -15.48
CA SER A 20 -11.73 8.31 -15.95
C SER A 20 -10.45 7.68 -15.41
N GLU A 21 -9.38 7.80 -16.20
CA GLU A 21 -8.04 7.39 -15.79
C GLU A 21 -7.55 8.13 -14.54
N ALA A 22 -7.92 9.40 -14.36
CA ALA A 22 -7.57 10.17 -13.17
C ALA A 22 -8.14 9.55 -11.88
N GLU A 23 -9.37 9.04 -11.93
CA GLU A 23 -9.99 8.32 -10.81
C GLU A 23 -9.29 6.98 -10.57
N TRP A 24 -8.97 6.21 -11.61
CA TRP A 24 -8.30 4.92 -11.47
C TRP A 24 -6.87 5.05 -10.94
N ARG A 25 -6.10 6.04 -11.43
CA ARG A 25 -4.78 6.40 -10.86
C ARG A 25 -4.90 6.77 -9.40
N SER A 26 -5.88 7.61 -9.08
CA SER A 26 -6.19 8.01 -7.72
C SER A 26 -6.55 6.82 -6.82
N ALA A 27 -7.28 5.83 -7.35
CA ALA A 27 -7.63 4.62 -6.61
C ALA A 27 -6.38 3.81 -6.23
N ILE A 28 -5.44 3.62 -7.17
CA ILE A 28 -4.17 2.91 -6.92
C ILE A 28 -3.39 3.60 -5.80
N SER A 29 -3.24 4.91 -5.86
CA SER A 29 -2.46 5.66 -4.87
C SER A 29 -3.11 5.61 -3.48
N ARG A 30 -4.44 5.67 -3.42
CA ARG A 30 -5.21 5.54 -2.17
C ARG A 30 -5.10 4.13 -1.58
N ALA A 31 -5.16 3.08 -2.42
CA ALA A 31 -4.94 1.70 -1.98
C ALA A 31 -3.52 1.51 -1.41
N TYR A 32 -2.50 2.05 -2.09
CA TYR A 32 -1.12 2.03 -1.59
C TYR A 32 -0.97 2.77 -0.26
N TYR A 33 -1.49 4.00 -0.12
CA TYR A 33 -1.33 4.77 1.11
C TYR A 33 -2.01 4.10 2.30
N ALA A 34 -3.16 3.45 2.11
CA ALA A 34 -3.78 2.66 3.18
C ALA A 34 -2.83 1.55 3.68
N VAL A 35 -2.28 0.75 2.76
CA VAL A 35 -1.34 -0.33 3.09
C VAL A 35 -0.07 0.23 3.74
N TYR A 36 0.54 1.25 3.14
CA TYR A 36 1.78 1.84 3.61
C TYR A 36 1.66 2.35 5.05
N HIS A 37 0.64 3.18 5.33
CA HIS A 37 0.54 3.81 6.65
C HIS A 37 0.11 2.83 7.76
N ILE A 38 -0.75 1.86 7.44
CA ILE A 38 -1.12 0.81 8.41
C ILE A 38 0.09 -0.09 8.70
N SER A 39 0.81 -0.52 7.65
CA SER A 39 2.02 -1.34 7.79
C SER A 39 3.15 -0.59 8.51
N ARG A 40 3.29 0.71 8.27
CA ARG A 40 4.23 1.59 8.99
C ARG A 40 3.90 1.64 10.47
N ARG A 41 2.62 1.83 10.84
CA ARG A 41 2.21 1.87 12.25
C ARG A 41 2.56 0.56 12.95
N PHE A 42 2.27 -0.57 12.31
CA PHE A 42 2.67 -1.88 12.81
C PHE A 42 4.19 -2.00 12.95
N ALA A 43 4.97 -1.64 11.93
CA ALA A 43 6.42 -1.72 12.00
C ALA A 43 6.98 -0.85 13.14
N CYS A 44 6.48 0.37 13.31
CA CYS A 44 6.89 1.28 14.40
C CYS A 44 6.48 0.79 15.80
N SER A 45 5.41 -0.03 15.93
CA SER A 45 5.11 -0.69 17.21
C SER A 45 6.01 -1.91 17.47
N GLN A 46 6.75 -2.35 16.45
CA GLN A 46 7.90 -3.24 16.58
C GLN A 46 9.19 -2.40 16.68
N ALA A 47 10.35 -3.01 16.40
CA ALA A 47 11.66 -2.35 16.46
C ALA A 47 12.02 -1.52 15.20
N TYR A 48 11.06 -1.08 14.37
CA TYR A 48 11.36 -0.26 13.19
C TYR A 48 11.59 1.21 13.57
N SER A 49 12.79 1.70 13.30
CA SER A 49 13.11 3.12 13.36
C SER A 49 12.99 3.75 11.97
N GLU A 50 12.12 4.75 11.84
CA GLU A 50 11.88 5.43 10.56
C GLU A 50 13.01 6.43 10.24
N PRO A 51 13.64 6.37 9.05
CA PRO A 51 14.66 7.33 8.66
C PRO A 51 14.07 8.68 8.22
N ALA A 52 14.89 9.73 8.24
CA ALA A 52 14.47 11.06 7.79
C ALA A 52 14.02 11.09 6.31
N HIS A 53 14.71 10.33 5.45
CA HIS A 53 14.51 10.25 4.00
C HIS A 53 14.30 8.80 3.52
N GLY A 54 13.69 8.63 2.34
CA GLY A 54 13.51 7.30 1.74
C GLY A 54 12.58 6.36 2.53
N ARG A 55 11.62 6.92 3.27
CA ARG A 55 10.76 6.21 4.23
C ARG A 55 10.02 5.02 3.61
N HIS A 56 9.53 5.17 2.38
CA HIS A 56 8.84 4.10 1.65
C HIS A 56 9.75 2.89 1.41
N GLN A 57 10.92 3.12 0.81
CA GLN A 57 11.91 2.08 0.53
C GLN A 57 12.45 1.47 1.82
N ALA A 58 12.64 2.28 2.87
CA ALA A 58 13.11 1.81 4.17
C ALA A 58 12.11 0.85 4.83
N LEU A 59 10.81 1.18 4.82
CA LEU A 59 9.78 0.31 5.35
C LEU A 59 9.70 -1.02 4.57
N ILE A 60 9.73 -0.95 3.24
CA ILE A 60 9.75 -2.14 2.37
C ILE A 60 10.96 -3.03 2.69
N LYS A 61 12.14 -2.42 2.80
CA LYS A 61 13.39 -3.13 3.14
C LYS A 61 13.29 -3.79 4.51
N TRP A 62 12.75 -3.08 5.50
CA TRP A 62 12.58 -3.62 6.85
C TRP A 62 11.76 -4.91 6.83
N PHE A 63 10.56 -4.90 6.21
CA PHE A 63 9.73 -6.10 6.08
C PHE A 63 10.44 -7.24 5.33
N LYS A 64 11.19 -6.93 4.26
CA LYS A 64 11.94 -7.94 3.48
C LYS A 64 13.13 -8.52 4.24
N CYS A 65 13.66 -7.82 5.24
CA CYS A 65 14.79 -8.25 6.07
C CYS A 65 14.37 -8.97 7.36
N CYS A 66 13.11 -8.89 7.79
CA CYS A 66 12.60 -9.70 8.90
C CYS A 66 12.79 -11.21 8.61
N ALA A 67 12.99 -12.02 9.65
CA ALA A 67 13.28 -13.43 9.49
C ALA A 67 12.04 -14.21 9.00
N GLU A 68 10.87 -13.83 9.50
CA GLU A 68 9.59 -14.47 9.30
C GLU A 68 9.12 -14.37 7.86
N ARG A 69 8.69 -15.50 7.28
CA ARG A 69 8.21 -15.58 5.90
C ARG A 69 7.08 -14.58 5.61
N GLU A 70 6.14 -14.44 6.53
CA GLU A 70 4.97 -13.57 6.35
C GLU A 70 5.37 -12.09 6.21
N TYR A 71 6.40 -11.64 6.94
CA TYR A 71 6.91 -10.27 6.82
C TYR A 71 7.55 -10.05 5.45
N LYS A 72 8.34 -11.01 4.96
CA LYS A 72 8.94 -10.93 3.63
C LYS A 72 7.88 -10.86 2.54
N VAL A 73 6.81 -11.66 2.67
CA VAL A 73 5.67 -11.65 1.73
C VAL A 73 4.96 -10.30 1.75
N LEU A 74 4.75 -9.70 2.93
CA LEU A 74 4.22 -8.35 3.04
C LEU A 74 5.14 -7.33 2.35
N GLY A 75 6.44 -7.37 2.62
CA GLY A 75 7.41 -6.46 2.01
C GLY A 75 7.41 -6.50 0.49
N MET A 76 7.37 -7.70 -0.11
CA MET A 76 7.24 -7.86 -1.56
C MET A 76 5.92 -7.32 -2.11
N GLY A 77 4.81 -7.48 -1.40
CA GLY A 77 3.52 -6.92 -1.81
C GLY A 77 3.44 -5.40 -1.71
N ILE A 78 3.98 -4.83 -0.63
CA ILE A 78 4.08 -3.37 -0.46
C ILE A 78 4.95 -2.78 -1.57
N GLU A 79 6.05 -3.43 -1.94
CA GLU A 79 6.91 -3.03 -3.05
C GLU A 79 6.15 -3.01 -4.40
N ARG A 80 5.35 -4.05 -4.69
CA ARG A 80 4.53 -4.08 -5.91
C ARG A 80 3.52 -2.95 -5.95
N LEU A 81 2.82 -2.67 -4.84
CA LEU A 81 1.90 -1.53 -4.76
C LEU A 81 2.63 -0.19 -4.88
N TYR A 82 3.83 -0.08 -4.31
CA TYR A 82 4.65 1.13 -4.45
C TYR A 82 5.02 1.41 -5.90
N VAL A 83 5.45 0.39 -6.66
CA VAL A 83 5.74 0.53 -8.09
C VAL A 83 4.48 0.93 -8.88
N LYS A 84 3.32 0.30 -8.58
CA LYS A 84 2.05 0.69 -9.19
C LYS A 84 1.68 2.16 -8.90
N ARG A 85 1.92 2.63 -7.67
CA ARG A 85 1.74 4.04 -7.30
C ARG A 85 2.66 4.95 -8.12
N LEU A 86 3.94 4.60 -8.28
CA LEU A 86 4.87 5.42 -9.07
C LEU A 86 4.39 5.61 -10.51
N ILE A 87 3.86 4.54 -11.12
CA ILE A 87 3.24 4.62 -12.44
C ILE A 87 2.00 5.52 -12.40
N ALA A 88 1.10 5.28 -11.45
CA ALA A 88 -0.16 6.01 -11.34
C ALA A 88 0.01 7.52 -11.10
N ASP A 89 0.94 7.91 -10.22
CA ASP A 89 1.12 9.29 -9.79
C ASP A 89 2.03 10.11 -10.72
N TYR A 90 3.03 9.47 -11.35
CA TYR A 90 4.12 10.22 -12.01
C TYR A 90 4.39 9.83 -13.46
N ASN A 91 3.88 8.70 -13.94
CA ASN A 91 4.11 8.28 -15.32
C ASN A 91 2.96 8.72 -16.23
N ASP A 92 3.21 9.75 -17.03
CA ASP A 92 2.31 10.31 -18.04
C ASP A 92 2.36 9.57 -19.39
N LYS A 93 3.32 8.66 -19.57
CA LYS A 93 3.54 7.89 -20.81
C LYS A 93 2.89 6.51 -20.80
N GLN A 94 2.31 6.10 -19.67
CA GLN A 94 1.69 4.78 -19.52
C GLN A 94 0.24 4.95 -19.09
N ALA A 95 -0.70 4.50 -19.93
CA ALA A 95 -2.12 4.50 -19.58
C ALA A 95 -2.40 3.56 -18.40
N VAL A 96 -3.26 4.00 -17.49
CA VAL A 96 -3.79 3.22 -16.37
C VAL A 96 -5.26 2.92 -16.66
N ALA A 97 -5.64 1.64 -16.64
CA ALA A 97 -7.02 1.21 -16.85
C ALA A 97 -7.70 0.86 -15.53
N LYS A 98 -9.04 0.79 -15.54
CA LYS A 98 -9.85 0.35 -14.39
C LYS A 98 -9.34 -0.96 -13.76
N LYS A 99 -8.99 -1.95 -14.58
CA LYS A 99 -8.46 -3.24 -14.14
C LYS A 99 -7.18 -3.12 -13.29
N ASP A 100 -6.34 -2.10 -13.55
CA ASP A 100 -5.10 -1.89 -12.80
C ASP A 100 -5.41 -1.37 -11.38
N ALA A 101 -6.42 -0.50 -11.26
CA ALA A 101 -6.95 -0.05 -9.98
C ALA A 101 -7.58 -1.20 -9.20
N GLU A 102 -8.43 -2.01 -9.83
CA GLU A 102 -9.04 -3.19 -9.20
C GLU A 102 -7.99 -4.18 -8.70
N ALA A 103 -6.95 -4.45 -9.50
CA ALA A 103 -5.84 -5.31 -9.10
C ALA A 103 -5.08 -4.74 -7.88
N ALA A 104 -4.78 -3.44 -7.87
CA ALA A 104 -4.12 -2.78 -6.73
C ALA A 104 -4.97 -2.84 -5.46
N ILE A 105 -6.29 -2.65 -5.58
CA ILE A 105 -7.24 -2.73 -4.46
C ILE A 105 -7.29 -4.15 -3.89
N ASN A 106 -7.38 -5.16 -4.76
CA ASN A 106 -7.41 -6.56 -4.32
C ASN A 106 -6.12 -6.96 -3.61
N GLU A 107 -4.97 -6.55 -4.16
CA GLU A 107 -3.68 -6.75 -3.49
C GLU A 107 -3.61 -6.03 -2.14
N ALA A 108 -4.08 -4.78 -2.07
CA ALA A 108 -4.13 -4.03 -0.81
C ALA A 108 -5.00 -4.72 0.26
N LYS A 109 -6.18 -5.24 -0.12
CA LYS A 109 -7.05 -6.01 0.78
C LYS A 109 -6.35 -7.26 1.32
N LEU A 110 -5.68 -8.03 0.45
CA LEU A 110 -4.96 -9.24 0.84
C LEU A 110 -3.79 -8.93 1.78
N LEU A 111 -3.03 -7.87 1.52
CA LEU A 111 -1.92 -7.47 2.37
C LEU A 111 -2.39 -7.00 3.75
N LEU A 112 -3.47 -6.22 3.82
CA LEU A 112 -4.04 -5.80 5.10
C LEU A 112 -4.63 -6.96 5.89
N ALA A 113 -5.27 -7.93 5.23
CA ALA A 113 -5.73 -9.15 5.90
C ALA A 113 -4.56 -9.95 6.50
N ARG A 114 -3.48 -10.13 5.73
CA ARG A 114 -2.26 -10.80 6.20
C ARG A 114 -1.61 -10.05 7.38
N LEU A 115 -1.51 -8.73 7.30
CA LEU A 115 -0.94 -7.90 8.37
C LEU A 115 -1.74 -8.02 9.68
N ARG A 116 -3.08 -8.06 9.60
CA ARG A 116 -3.94 -8.27 10.78
C ARG A 116 -3.66 -9.60 11.46
N GLY A 117 -3.38 -10.67 10.69
CA GLY A 117 -2.98 -11.97 11.24
C GLY A 117 -1.64 -11.97 11.98
N LEU A 118 -0.76 -10.99 11.74
CA LEU A 118 0.49 -10.79 12.49
C LEU A 118 0.31 -9.92 13.72
N SER A 119 -0.76 -9.15 13.78
CA SER A 119 -1.00 -8.13 14.82
C SER A 119 -1.87 -8.67 15.96
N SER A 120 -1.93 -9.99 16.14
CA SER A 120 -2.76 -10.67 17.14
C SER A 120 -2.39 -10.26 18.58
N VAL A 121 -2.93 -9.11 18.98
CA VAL A 121 -3.39 -8.75 20.32
C VAL A 121 -4.88 -8.47 20.17
#